data_AF-A0A0F3GW76-F1
#
_entry.id   AF-A0A0F3GW76-F1
#
_cell.length_a   1.000
_cell.length_b   1.000
_cell.length_c   1.000
_cell.angle_alpha   90.00
_cell.angle_beta   90.00
_cell.angle_gamma   90.00
#
_symmetry.space_group_name_H-M   'P 1'
#
loop_
_entity.id
_entity.type
_entity.pdbx_description
1 polymer ?
#
loop_
_entity_poly.entity_id
_entity_poly.type
_entity_poly.pdbx_seq_one_letter_code
_entity_poly.pdbx_strand_id
1 'polypeptide(L)'
;MSLSIRYIESLLFYDIPQVFVGEDQAGCLYMCYPLSDEADGWRYFCTPVSRKNIDDFRFGKTSLRDIFLESRTKDYYTCNIMDFSQNFIPMELYTKDITEDILPGKDCVLNDFDTSSNELVTEAKKEKNCLNKVSDINT
;
A
#
# COMPACT_ATOMS: atom_id res chain seq x y z
N MET A 1 -4.37 -17.95 15.43
CA MET A 1 -4.67 -18.08 13.99
C MET A 1 -3.64 -17.24 13.26
N SER A 2 -2.86 -17.85 12.37
CA SER A 2 -1.93 -17.08 11.54
C SER A 2 -2.71 -16.55 10.34
N LEU A 3 -2.79 -15.22 10.20
CA LEU A 3 -3.44 -14.59 9.07
C LEU A 3 -2.44 -14.50 7.92
N SER A 4 -2.88 -14.77 6.70
CA SER A 4 -2.04 -14.65 5.51
C SER A 4 -2.87 -14.21 4.33
N ILE A 5 -2.25 -13.48 3.41
CA ILE A 5 -2.87 -13.01 2.18
C ILE A 5 -2.15 -13.57 0.97
N ARG A 6 -2.88 -13.78 -0.10
CA ARG A 6 -2.33 -14.02 -1.43
C ARG A 6 -2.33 -12.70 -2.19
N TYR A 7 -1.23 -12.40 -2.87
CA TYR A 7 -1.16 -11.25 -3.77
C TYR A 7 -2.16 -11.44 -4.93
N ILE A 8 -2.97 -10.41 -5.20
CA ILE A 8 -3.96 -10.41 -6.28
C ILE A 8 -3.51 -9.54 -7.42
N GLU A 9 -3.22 -8.28 -7.14
CA GLU A 9 -2.89 -7.27 -8.14
C GLU A 9 -2.24 -6.04 -7.51
N SER A 10 -1.46 -5.32 -8.31
CA SER A 10 -0.97 -3.99 -7.95
C SER A 10 -1.89 -2.92 -8.50
N LEU A 11 -2.27 -1.97 -7.63
CA LEU A 11 -3.01 -0.77 -8.01
C LEU A 11 -2.07 0.35 -8.44
N LEU A 12 -0.89 0.42 -7.83
CA LEU A 12 0.19 1.34 -8.18
C LEU A 12 1.52 0.60 -8.15
N PHE A 13 2.31 0.73 -9.21
CA PHE A 13 3.57 0.01 -9.37
C PHE A 13 4.63 0.94 -9.96
N TYR A 14 5.82 0.98 -9.34
CA TYR A 14 7.02 1.60 -9.89
C TYR A 14 8.13 0.53 -9.97
N ASP A 15 9.09 0.52 -9.06
CA ASP A 15 10.10 -0.56 -8.95
C ASP A 15 9.59 -1.73 -8.10
N ILE A 16 8.74 -1.42 -7.13
CA ILE A 16 8.00 -2.37 -6.30
C ILE A 16 6.51 -1.98 -6.28
N PRO A 17 5.61 -2.90 -5.90
CA PRO A 17 4.23 -2.56 -5.59
C PRO A 17 4.12 -1.43 -4.56
N GLN A 18 3.71 -0.24 -5.00
CA GLN A 18 3.47 0.87 -4.09
C GLN A 18 2.13 0.73 -3.38
N VAL A 19 1.14 0.18 -4.10
CA VAL A 19 -0.13 -0.22 -3.54
C VAL A 19 -0.52 -1.53 -4.19
N PHE A 20 -0.81 -2.55 -3.39
CA PHE A 20 -1.34 -3.82 -3.88
C PHE A 20 -2.55 -4.29 -3.10
N VAL A 21 -3.31 -5.19 -3.71
CA VAL A 21 -4.44 -5.88 -3.10
C VAL A 21 -4.04 -7.31 -2.76
N GLY A 22 -4.24 -7.68 -1.50
CA GLY A 22 -4.17 -9.05 -1.03
C GLY A 22 -5.54 -9.62 -0.70
N GLU A 23 -5.67 -10.93 -0.73
CA GLU A 23 -6.89 -11.64 -0.33
C GLU A 23 -6.54 -12.75 0.66
N ASP A 24 -7.25 -12.84 1.78
CA ASP A 24 -7.10 -13.96 2.70
C ASP A 24 -7.91 -15.20 2.26
N GLN A 25 -7.83 -16.29 3.04
CA GLN A 25 -8.55 -17.54 2.73
C GLN A 25 -10.08 -17.42 2.83
N ALA A 26 -10.60 -16.39 3.51
CA ALA A 26 -12.02 -16.12 3.66
C ALA A 26 -12.56 -15.21 2.54
N GLY A 27 -11.69 -14.72 1.64
CA GLY A 27 -12.05 -13.77 0.59
C GLY A 27 -12.08 -12.31 1.08
N CYS A 28 -11.54 -12.02 2.27
CA CYS A 28 -11.39 -10.65 2.73
C CYS A 28 -10.25 -9.99 1.95
N LEU A 29 -10.53 -8.80 1.41
CA LEU A 29 -9.56 -8.02 0.66
C LEU A 29 -8.80 -7.07 1.58
N TYR A 30 -7.51 -6.89 1.29
CA TYR A 30 -6.62 -6.01 2.02
C TYR A 30 -5.93 -5.08 1.05
N MET A 31 -5.80 -3.81 1.42
CA MET A 31 -4.98 -2.85 0.68
C MET A 31 -3.68 -2.64 1.46
N CYS A 32 -2.57 -2.75 0.76
CA CYS A 32 -1.23 -2.79 1.32
C CYS A 32 -0.33 -1.74 0.67
N TYR A 33 0.46 -1.01 1.46
CA TYR A 33 1.48 -0.08 0.95
C TYR A 33 2.79 -0.24 1.72
N PRO A 34 3.95 0.08 1.10
CA PRO A 34 5.23 -0.05 1.77
C PRO A 34 5.30 0.97 2.92
N LEU A 35 5.79 0.51 4.07
CA LEU A 35 6.04 1.31 5.27
C LEU A 35 7.52 1.67 5.39
N SER A 36 8.40 0.72 5.09
CA SER A 36 9.85 0.91 5.12
C SER A 36 10.56 -0.15 4.27
N ASP A 37 11.75 0.19 3.78
CA ASP A 37 12.73 -0.77 3.30
C ASP A 37 13.52 -1.33 4.50
N GLU A 38 13.49 -2.65 4.68
CA GLU A 38 14.30 -3.33 5.69
C GLU A 38 15.35 -4.22 4.98
N ALA A 39 16.44 -4.55 5.67
CA ALA A 39 17.49 -5.40 5.11
C ALA A 39 16.96 -6.79 4.68
N ASP A 40 15.89 -7.26 5.33
CA ASP A 40 15.24 -8.55 5.11
C ASP A 40 13.96 -8.46 4.27
N GLY A 41 13.82 -7.41 3.43
CA GLY A 41 12.68 -7.22 2.54
C GLY A 41 11.89 -5.94 2.82
N TRP A 42 10.74 -5.83 2.17
CA TRP A 42 9.89 -4.65 2.28
C TRP A 42 8.80 -4.89 3.32
N ARG A 43 8.76 -4.02 4.35
CA ARG A 43 7.66 -4.03 5.30
C ARG A 43 6.48 -3.27 4.70
N TYR A 44 5.32 -3.91 4.66
CA TYR A 44 4.06 -3.32 4.23
C TYR A 44 3.12 -3.12 5.41
N PHE A 45 2.32 -2.06 5.31
CA PHE A 45 1.20 -1.79 6.21
C PHE A 45 -0.11 -2.01 5.47
N CYS A 46 -1.04 -2.69 6.13
CA CYS A 46 -2.22 -3.28 5.50
C CYS A 46 -3.46 -3.02 6.33
N THR A 47 -4.61 -2.82 5.67
CA THR A 47 -5.92 -2.75 6.34
C THR A 47 -6.96 -3.49 5.50
N PRO A 48 -7.95 -4.16 6.12
CA PRO A 48 -9.04 -4.77 5.37
C PRO A 48 -9.87 -3.69 4.67
N VAL A 49 -10.27 -3.98 3.44
CA VAL A 49 -10.99 -3.06 2.57
C VAL A 49 -12.16 -3.74 1.87
N SER A 50 -13.15 -2.94 1.47
CA SER A 50 -14.20 -3.41 0.56
C SER A 50 -13.73 -3.30 -0.89
N ARG A 51 -14.40 -4.02 -1.80
CA ARG A 51 -14.21 -3.83 -3.25
C ARG A 51 -14.47 -2.38 -3.68
N LYS A 52 -15.46 -1.72 -3.06
CA LYS A 52 -15.76 -0.31 -3.29
C LYS A 52 -14.58 0.60 -2.96
N ASN A 53 -13.86 0.37 -1.86
CA ASN A 53 -12.68 1.16 -1.52
C ASN A 53 -11.59 1.03 -2.59
N ILE A 54 -11.39 -0.19 -3.12
CA ILE A 54 -10.44 -0.45 -4.20
C ILE A 54 -10.85 0.30 -5.47
N ASP A 55 -12.11 0.22 -5.86
CA ASP A 55 -12.62 0.90 -7.06
C ASP A 55 -12.56 2.43 -6.89
N ASP A 56 -12.94 2.95 -5.73
CA ASP A 56 -12.86 4.39 -5.44
C ASP A 56 -11.42 4.89 -5.48
N PHE A 57 -10.46 4.12 -4.94
CA PHE A 57 -9.04 4.46 -5.03
C PHE A 57 -8.57 4.44 -6.48
N ARG A 58 -8.92 3.39 -7.24
CA ARG A 58 -8.57 3.24 -8.66
C ARG A 58 -9.01 4.43 -9.49
N PHE A 59 -10.23 4.91 -9.28
CA PHE A 59 -10.79 6.05 -10.02
C PHE A 59 -10.47 7.42 -9.40
N GLY A 60 -9.50 7.49 -8.48
CA GLY A 60 -9.07 8.74 -7.83
C GLY A 60 -10.16 9.43 -6.99
N LYS A 61 -11.20 8.71 -6.57
CA LYS A 61 -12.31 9.24 -5.75
C LYS A 61 -11.96 9.33 -4.27
N THR A 62 -10.98 8.55 -3.84
CA THR A 62 -10.46 8.56 -2.46
C THR A 62 -8.95 8.39 -2.47
N SER A 63 -8.28 8.90 -1.44
CA SER A 63 -6.85 8.67 -1.24
C SER A 63 -6.61 7.37 -0.47
N LEU A 64 -5.41 6.81 -0.60
CA LEU A 64 -5.01 5.66 0.22
C LEU A 64 -5.08 6.01 1.71
N ARG A 65 -4.67 7.23 2.06
CA ARG A 65 -4.68 7.71 3.43
C ARG A 65 -6.09 7.72 4.02
N ASP A 66 -7.07 8.19 3.27
CA ASP A 66 -8.47 8.23 3.73
C ASP A 66 -9.01 6.81 3.93
N ILE A 67 -8.66 5.85 3.07
CA ILE A 67 -9.02 4.44 3.27
C ILE A 67 -8.50 3.90 4.60
N PHE A 68 -7.25 4.22 4.97
CA PHE A 68 -6.70 3.80 6.26
C PHE A 68 -7.39 4.52 7.43
N LEU A 69 -7.61 5.83 7.32
CA LEU A 69 -8.27 6.63 8.36
C LEU A 69 -9.76 6.32 8.52
N GLU A 70 -10.44 5.81 7.50
CA GLU A 70 -11.87 5.48 7.52
C GLU A 70 -12.12 3.97 7.66
N SER A 71 -11.05 3.16 7.79
CA SER A 71 -11.16 1.72 7.98
C SER A 71 -12.11 1.38 9.14
N ARG A 72 -13.14 0.59 8.83
CA ARG A 72 -14.26 0.31 9.74
C ARG A 72 -13.84 -0.54 10.94
N THR A 73 -12.98 -1.53 10.71
CA THR A 73 -12.55 -2.46 11.76
C THR A 73 -11.46 -1.84 12.63
N LYS A 74 -10.72 -0.85 12.10
CA LYS A 74 -9.50 -0.31 12.72
C LYS A 74 -8.45 -1.39 13.00
N ASP A 75 -8.56 -2.53 12.32
CA ASP A 75 -7.55 -3.55 12.32
C ASP A 75 -6.52 -3.19 11.26
N TYR A 76 -5.26 -3.18 11.68
CA TYR A 76 -4.14 -2.95 10.80
C TYR A 76 -3.16 -4.09 10.95
N TYR A 77 -2.45 -4.38 9.86
CA TYR A 77 -1.54 -5.50 9.81
C TYR A 77 -0.23 -5.07 9.18
N THR A 78 0.84 -5.75 9.57
CA THR A 78 2.13 -5.66 8.91
C THR A 78 2.48 -6.99 8.25
N CYS A 79 3.11 -6.93 7.09
CA CYS A 79 3.76 -8.09 6.51
C CYS A 79 5.15 -7.71 5.98
N ASN A 80 6.06 -8.68 5.96
CA ASN A 80 7.37 -8.52 5.36
C ASN A 80 7.43 -9.34 4.07
N ILE A 81 7.79 -8.69 2.96
CA ILE A 81 7.82 -9.31 1.63
C ILE A 81 9.23 -9.22 1.08
N MET A 82 9.91 -10.36 1.01
CA MET A 82 11.19 -10.51 0.32
C MET A 82 11.01 -10.73 -1.19
N ASP A 83 9.95 -11.44 -1.57
CA ASP A 83 9.65 -11.78 -2.95
C ASP A 83 8.13 -11.91 -3.13
N PHE A 84 7.58 -11.25 -4.14
CA PHE A 84 6.16 -11.30 -4.50
C PHE A 84 5.76 -12.59 -5.22
N SER A 85 6.71 -13.46 -5.56
CA SER A 85 6.43 -14.80 -6.08
C SER A 85 5.86 -15.76 -5.01
N GLN A 86 5.89 -15.37 -3.74
CA GLN A 86 5.35 -16.17 -2.65
C GLN A 86 3.83 -16.33 -2.78
N ASN A 87 3.35 -17.57 -2.69
CA ASN A 87 1.92 -17.88 -2.78
C ASN A 87 1.10 -17.27 -1.63
N PHE A 88 1.68 -17.19 -0.44
CA PHE A 88 1.03 -16.67 0.77
C PHE A 88 2.01 -15.81 1.55
N ILE A 89 1.56 -14.60 1.89
CA ILE A 89 2.29 -13.60 2.65
C ILE A 89 1.70 -13.58 4.07
N PRO A 90 2.46 -13.98 5.10
CA PRO A 90 2.01 -13.90 6.49
C PRO A 90 1.77 -12.46 6.92
N MET A 91 0.71 -12.25 7.69
CA MET A 91 0.37 -10.95 8.28
C MET A 91 0.34 -11.04 9.80
N GLU A 92 0.84 -9.98 10.44
CA GLU A 92 0.83 -9.81 11.88
C GLU A 92 -0.07 -8.62 12.25
N LEU A 93 -0.88 -8.76 13.29
CA LEU A 93 -1.71 -7.67 13.78
C LEU A 93 -0.83 -6.55 14.32
N TYR A 94 -1.03 -5.34 13.82
CA TYR A 94 -0.38 -4.15 14.32
C TYR A 94 -1.15 -3.61 15.52
N THR A 95 -0.52 -3.67 16.70
CA THR A 95 -1.16 -3.37 17.99
C THR A 95 -0.79 -2.01 18.57
N LYS A 96 0.10 -1.27 17.92
CA LYS A 96 0.49 0.07 18.37
C LYS A 96 -0.50 1.11 17.83
N ASP A 97 -0.51 2.27 18.46
CA ASP A 97 -1.28 3.40 17.97
C ASP A 97 -0.80 3.82 16.57
N ILE A 98 -1.75 4.19 15.72
CA ILE A 98 -1.44 4.81 14.44
C ILE A 98 -1.06 6.26 14.68
N THR A 99 0.13 6.60 14.22
CA THR A 99 0.69 7.95 14.22
C THR A 99 0.83 8.45 12.78
N GLU A 100 1.00 9.76 12.64
CA GLU A 100 1.06 10.43 11.34
C GLU A 100 2.21 9.96 10.44
N ASP A 101 3.33 9.52 11.02
CA ASP A 101 4.50 8.97 10.33
C ASP A 101 4.23 7.64 9.64
N ILE A 102 3.31 6.84 10.18
CA ILE A 102 2.97 5.53 9.61
C ILE A 102 2.02 5.72 8.44
N LEU A 103 1.05 6.62 8.57
CA LEU A 103 -0.02 6.80 7.59
C LEU A 103 0.53 7.09 6.18
N PRO A 104 -0.16 6.63 5.12
CA PRO A 104 0.20 6.99 3.76
C PRO A 104 0.33 8.50 3.58
N GLY A 105 1.26 8.90 2.71
CA GLY A 105 1.40 10.29 2.30
C GLY A 105 0.08 10.85 1.77
N LYS A 106 -0.22 12.11 2.09
CA LYS A 106 -1.49 12.77 1.70
C LYS A 106 -1.73 12.80 0.19
N ASP A 107 -0.66 12.74 -0.60
CA ASP A 107 -0.71 12.75 -2.07
C ASP A 107 -0.73 11.35 -2.71
N CYS A 108 -0.86 10.27 -1.91
CA CYS A 108 -1.02 8.90 -2.43
C CYS A 108 -2.46 8.70 -2.95
N VAL A 109 -2.70 9.23 -4.16
CA VAL A 109 -3.94 9.13 -4.93
C VAL A 109 -3.59 8.62 -6.32
N LEU A 110 -4.40 7.70 -6.85
CA LEU A 110 -4.34 7.36 -8.27
C LEU A 110 -5.03 8.47 -9.05
N ASN A 111 -4.25 9.38 -9.64
CA ASN A 111 -4.76 10.27 -10.67
C ASN A 111 -4.77 9.51 -12.00
N ASP A 112 -5.95 9.38 -12.56
CA ASP A 112 -6.23 8.53 -13.71
C ASP A 112 -5.56 9.00 -15.02
N PHE A 113 -5.06 8.00 -15.76
CA PHE A 113 -4.65 7.93 -17.19
C PHE A 113 -3.32 8.55 -17.68
N ASP A 114 -2.23 7.79 -17.57
CA ASP A 114 -1.27 7.67 -18.69
C ASP A 114 -1.65 6.42 -19.51
N THR A 115 -2.68 6.51 -20.35
CA THR A 115 -2.76 5.63 -21.54
C THR A 115 -1.75 6.12 -22.57
N SER A 116 -0.46 5.96 -22.30
CA SER A 116 0.55 6.05 -23.35
C SER A 116 1.44 4.83 -23.32
N SER A 117 1.00 3.82 -24.06
CA SER A 117 1.95 3.02 -24.83
C SER A 117 2.79 3.99 -25.67
N ASN A 118 4.02 4.28 -25.21
CA ASN A 118 5.23 4.64 -25.96
C ASN A 118 6.08 5.70 -25.25
N GLU A 119 7.34 5.30 -25.05
CA GLU A 119 8.57 6.09 -25.13
C GLU A 119 8.75 7.37 -24.29
N LEU A 120 9.80 7.31 -23.47
CA LEU A 120 10.72 8.40 -23.14
C LEU A 120 10.07 9.70 -22.62
N VAL A 121 9.77 9.70 -21.31
CA VAL A 121 9.78 10.95 -20.53
C VAL A 121 10.90 10.86 -19.50
N THR A 122 12.05 11.37 -19.93
CA THR A 122 13.21 11.76 -19.12
C THR A 122 12.80 12.66 -17.94
N GLU A 123 13.30 12.28 -16.76
CA GLU A 123 13.79 13.18 -15.70
C GLU A 123 12.89 14.37 -15.30
N ALA A 124 11.76 14.10 -14.64
CA ALA A 124 11.12 14.97 -13.62
C ALA A 124 9.79 14.42 -13.06
N LYS A 125 9.49 13.11 -13.16
CA LYS A 125 8.39 12.50 -12.39
C LYS A 125 8.82 12.44 -10.92
N LYS A 126 8.61 13.55 -10.21
CA LYS A 126 8.71 13.66 -8.75
C LYS A 126 8.13 12.38 -8.15
N GLU A 127 8.99 11.55 -7.55
CA GLU A 127 8.63 10.26 -6.96
C GLU A 127 7.42 10.46 -6.03
N LYS A 128 6.20 10.23 -6.53
CA LYS A 128 5.00 10.17 -5.70
C LYS A 128 4.99 8.80 -5.04
N ASN A 129 5.95 8.59 -4.16
CA ASN A 129 6.06 7.41 -3.34
C ASN A 129 4.98 7.51 -2.25
N CYS A 130 4.25 6.42 -2.02
CA CYS A 130 3.23 6.37 -0.97
C CYS A 130 3.85 6.25 0.44
N LEU A 131 5.16 5.96 0.52
CA LEU A 131 5.96 6.11 1.74
C LEU A 131 5.87 7.55 2.23
N ASN A 132 5.52 7.69 3.50
CA ASN A 132 5.68 8.96 4.18
C ASN A 132 7.19 9.15 4.43
N LYS A 133 7.88 9.83 3.52
CA LYS A 133 9.25 10.30 3.79
C LYS A 133 9.11 11.35 4.88
N VAL A 134 9.24 10.94 6.15
CA VAL A 134 9.49 11.87 7.25
C VAL A 134 10.73 12.62 6.82
N SER A 135 10.54 13.89 6.49
CA SER A 135 11.62 14.75 6.04
C SER A 135 12.75 14.63 7.05
N ASP A 136 13.95 14.30 6.58
CA ASP A 136 15.16 14.44 7.37
C ASP A 136 15.11 15.81 8.06
N ILE A 137 14.85 15.80 9.37
CA ILE A 137 15.03 16.98 10.19
C ILE A 137 16.54 17.14 10.28
N ASN A 138 17.08 17.90 9.32
CA ASN A 138 18.35 18.59 9.46
C ASN A 138 18.28 19.41 10.76
N THR A 139 19.03 19.02 11.78
CA THR A 139 20.08 19.82 12.47
C THR A 139 20.63 19.05 13.66
#